data_AF-A0A2V1HU00-F1
#
_entry.id   AF-A0A2V1HU00-F1
#
_cell.length_a   1.000
_cell.length_b   1.000
_cell.length_c   1.000
_cell.angle_alpha   90.00
_cell.angle_beta   90.00
_cell.angle_gamma   90.00
#
_symmetry.space_group_name_H-M   'P 1'
#
loop_
_entity.id
_entity.type
_entity.pdbx_description
1 polymer ?
#
loop_
_entity_poly.entity_id
_entity_poly.type
_entity_poly.pdbx_seq_one_letter_code
_entity_poly.pdbx_strand_id
1 'polypeptide(L)'
;MTTIITSGLAAGLPFLATAVADASDQGTSTTVVSSQVHLGPRAVSAQLRQGAHDASSSAESAVAAAAAIDERDRAEGDGATCAANITGATARVATISFDGGAITGTSSDDLAEFATRFNEIRVENCLDPVPVENFRYGACMEQRLVWMAEDPSTDPASAWGHEGSVRSDGVPSVGCDGNLAGGSDNTGVTVAQKWWDSPAHRASLYRPDIAEVDDDVCVVFAMTHGGIPNEPASFARAAARWTHCSEL
;
A
#
# COMPACT_ATOMS: atom_id res chain seq x y z
N MET A 1 -67.70 2.28 -9.74
CA MET A 1 -66.93 1.08 -9.36
C MET A 1 -65.56 1.22 -9.98
N THR A 2 -64.61 1.74 -9.21
CA THR A 2 -63.22 1.92 -9.61
C THR A 2 -62.40 1.42 -8.42
N THR A 3 -61.78 0.26 -8.58
CA THR A 3 -61.02 -0.40 -7.51
C THR A 3 -59.57 0.04 -7.60
N ILE A 4 -59.10 0.72 -6.54
CA ILE A 4 -57.70 0.98 -6.26
C ILE A 4 -57.14 -0.29 -5.59
N ILE A 5 -56.08 -0.87 -6.15
CA ILE A 5 -55.28 -1.91 -5.49
C ILE A 5 -53.87 -1.36 -5.33
N THR A 6 -53.53 -1.01 -4.09
CA THR A 6 -52.18 -0.77 -3.60
C THR A 6 -51.79 -1.94 -2.71
N SER A 7 -50.80 -2.72 -3.15
CA SER A 7 -50.01 -3.71 -2.41
C SER A 7 -48.62 -3.62 -3.06
N GLY A 8 -47.49 -3.37 -2.39
CA GLY A 8 -47.04 -3.79 -1.07
C GLY A 8 -45.87 -4.75 -1.27
N LEU A 9 -44.69 -4.46 -0.70
CA LEU A 9 -43.71 -5.38 -0.09
C LEU A 9 -42.26 -4.85 -0.15
N ALA A 10 -41.61 -5.01 1.00
CA ALA A 10 -40.26 -4.60 1.36
C ALA A 10 -39.25 -5.74 1.21
N ALA A 11 -37.98 -5.39 1.00
CA ALA A 11 -36.76 -6.07 1.47
C ALA A 11 -35.59 -5.19 0.98
N GLY A 12 -34.71 -4.61 1.81
CA GLY A 12 -33.97 -5.28 2.88
C GLY A 12 -32.65 -5.81 2.32
N LEU A 13 -31.75 -4.93 1.88
CA LEU A 13 -30.39 -5.32 1.48
C LEU A 13 -29.46 -5.24 2.71
N PRO A 14 -28.71 -6.31 3.03
CA PRO A 14 -27.68 -6.24 4.04
C PRO A 14 -26.43 -5.54 3.49
N PHE A 15 -25.94 -4.54 4.23
CA PHE A 15 -24.56 -4.05 4.15
C PHE A 15 -23.63 -5.22 4.49
N LEU A 16 -22.87 -5.71 3.51
CA LEU A 16 -21.70 -6.55 3.75
C LEU A 16 -20.52 -5.62 4.03
N ALA A 17 -20.05 -5.63 5.28
CA ALA A 17 -18.85 -4.94 5.69
C ALA A 17 -17.62 -5.62 5.07
N THR A 18 -16.90 -4.90 4.22
CA THR A 18 -15.57 -5.27 3.74
C THR A 18 -14.60 -5.22 4.92
N ALA A 19 -14.01 -6.35 5.27
CA ALA A 19 -12.93 -6.41 6.24
C ALA A 19 -11.69 -5.72 5.65
N VAL A 20 -11.30 -4.60 6.24
CA VAL A 20 -9.96 -4.04 6.11
C VAL A 20 -9.06 -4.97 6.95
N ALA A 21 -8.14 -5.68 6.32
CA ALA A 21 -7.03 -6.28 7.05
C ALA A 21 -6.10 -5.15 7.48
N ASP A 22 -6.51 -4.48 8.56
CA ASP A 22 -5.65 -3.61 9.33
C ASP A 22 -4.68 -4.53 10.07
N ALA A 23 -3.43 -4.57 9.63
CA ALA A 23 -2.35 -5.16 10.41
C ALA A 23 -2.02 -4.22 11.57
N SER A 24 -3.01 -3.97 12.43
CA SER A 24 -2.87 -3.28 13.70
C SER A 24 -2.72 -4.33 14.79
N ASP A 25 -1.50 -4.39 15.32
CA ASP A 25 -1.06 -4.87 16.63
C ASP A 25 -2.16 -5.47 17.53
N GLN A 26 -2.24 -6.81 17.58
CA GLN A 26 -2.92 -7.51 18.67
C GLN A 26 -1.89 -8.24 19.53
N GLY A 27 -1.45 -7.55 20.59
CA GLY A 27 -0.80 -8.15 21.72
C GLY A 27 -1.66 -9.27 22.32
N THR A 28 -1.26 -10.52 22.06
CA THR A 28 -1.76 -11.68 22.79
C THR A 28 -0.59 -12.47 23.33
N SER A 29 -0.55 -12.57 24.65
CA SER A 29 0.43 -13.33 25.43
C SER A 29 0.50 -14.77 24.93
N THR A 30 1.56 -15.09 24.18
CA THR A 30 1.83 -16.45 23.72
C THR A 30 2.82 -17.10 24.68
N THR A 31 2.37 -18.15 25.34
CA THR A 31 3.24 -19.09 26.06
C THR A 31 4.24 -19.67 25.06
N VAL A 32 5.50 -19.23 25.16
CA VAL A 32 6.61 -19.71 24.33
C VAL A 32 6.92 -21.15 24.73
N VAL A 33 6.53 -22.11 23.89
CA VAL A 33 7.18 -23.43 23.86
C VAL A 33 8.44 -23.27 23.01
N SER A 34 9.55 -23.11 23.72
CA SER A 34 10.89 -22.85 23.16
C SER A 34 11.42 -24.08 22.42
N SER A 35 11.54 -24.00 21.09
CA SER A 35 12.55 -24.76 20.35
C SER A 35 13.82 -23.91 20.30
N GLN A 36 14.84 -24.35 21.02
CA GLN A 36 16.10 -23.63 21.22
C GLN A 36 16.87 -23.48 19.91
N VAL A 37 16.79 -22.32 19.28
CA VAL A 37 17.92 -21.78 18.49
C VAL A 37 18.74 -20.92 19.46
N HIS A 38 19.97 -21.33 19.72
CA HIS A 38 20.85 -20.72 20.72
C HIS A 38 21.42 -19.39 20.20
N LEU A 39 20.59 -18.35 20.15
CA LEU A 39 21.03 -16.96 20.00
C LEU A 39 21.23 -16.37 21.40
N GLY A 40 22.43 -15.85 21.66
CA GLY A 40 22.78 -15.33 22.97
C GLY A 40 21.90 -14.15 23.41
N PRO A 41 21.72 -13.93 24.73
CA PRO A 41 20.78 -12.95 25.31
C PRO A 41 21.03 -11.48 24.90
N ARG A 42 22.19 -11.17 24.28
CA ARG A 42 22.48 -9.82 23.77
C ARG A 42 21.80 -9.49 22.43
N ALA A 43 21.54 -10.48 21.57
CA ALA A 43 20.97 -10.23 20.24
C ALA A 43 19.46 -9.91 20.32
N VAL A 44 18.73 -10.63 21.18
CA VAL A 44 17.27 -10.44 21.38
C VAL A 44 16.96 -9.04 21.93
N SER A 45 17.79 -8.52 22.85
CA SER A 45 17.61 -7.17 23.40
C SER A 45 17.91 -6.04 22.42
N ALA A 46 18.76 -6.26 21.41
CA ALA A 46 19.04 -5.26 20.38
C ALA A 46 17.89 -5.17 19.36
N GLN A 47 17.36 -6.32 18.94
CA GLN A 47 16.28 -6.41 17.95
C GLN A 47 14.95 -5.85 18.49
N LEU A 48 14.63 -6.11 19.77
CA LEU A 48 13.47 -5.51 20.45
C LEU A 48 13.60 -3.99 20.63
N ARG A 49 14.83 -3.47 20.84
CA ARG A 49 15.05 -2.03 20.95
C ARG A 49 14.96 -1.35 19.59
N GLN A 50 15.49 -1.96 18.53
CA GLN A 50 15.38 -1.43 17.17
C GLN A 50 13.92 -1.29 16.73
N GLY A 51 13.10 -2.34 16.90
CA GLY A 51 11.68 -2.29 16.54
C GLY A 51 10.87 -1.23 17.33
N ALA A 52 11.23 -0.98 18.59
CA ALA A 52 10.60 0.08 19.37
C ALA A 52 10.99 1.50 18.91
N HIS A 53 12.23 1.69 18.45
CA HIS A 53 12.69 2.96 17.89
C HIS A 53 12.02 3.25 16.54
N ASP A 54 11.93 2.24 15.66
CA ASP A 54 11.34 2.39 14.33
C ASP A 54 9.81 2.64 14.40
N ALA A 55 9.13 2.01 15.37
CA ALA A 55 7.72 2.27 15.65
C ALA A 55 7.48 3.70 16.17
N SER A 56 8.37 4.19 17.04
CA SER A 56 8.30 5.57 17.57
C SER A 56 8.48 6.61 16.48
N SER A 57 9.47 6.43 15.59
CA SER A 57 9.70 7.36 14.48
C SER A 57 8.55 7.37 13.48
N SER A 58 7.93 6.20 13.24
CA SER A 58 6.76 6.08 12.37
C SER A 58 5.54 6.79 12.95
N ALA A 59 5.34 6.71 14.27
CA ALA A 59 4.27 7.41 14.96
C ALA A 59 4.47 8.93 14.96
N GLU A 60 5.70 9.42 15.21
CA GLU A 60 6.02 10.84 15.14
C GLU A 60 5.81 11.40 13.74
N SER A 61 6.22 10.66 12.70
CA SER A 61 5.98 11.02 11.30
C SER A 61 4.48 11.09 10.97
N ALA A 62 3.68 10.13 11.45
CA ALA A 62 2.23 10.15 11.26
C ALA A 62 1.54 11.32 11.96
N VAL A 63 2.00 11.72 13.15
CA VAL A 63 1.48 12.88 13.87
C VAL A 63 1.82 14.19 13.14
N ALA A 64 3.07 14.34 12.69
CA ALA A 64 3.49 15.51 11.91
C ALA A 64 2.70 15.62 10.59
N ALA A 65 2.49 14.48 9.92
CA ALA A 65 1.69 14.39 8.71
C ALA A 65 0.23 14.85 8.91
N ALA A 66 -0.39 14.42 10.01
CA ALA A 66 -1.76 14.83 10.35
C ALA A 66 -1.85 16.33 10.66
N ALA A 67 -0.87 16.88 11.39
CA ALA A 67 -0.81 18.31 11.70
C ALA A 67 -0.65 19.17 10.44
N ALA A 68 0.17 18.73 9.47
CA ALA A 68 0.37 19.45 8.22
C ALA A 68 -0.90 19.52 7.35
N ILE A 69 -1.72 18.47 7.35
CA ILE A 69 -3.03 18.48 6.65
C ILE A 69 -3.98 19.47 7.34
N ASP A 70 -4.09 19.40 8.68
CA ASP A 70 -4.96 20.28 9.47
C ASP A 70 -4.54 21.77 9.38
N GLU A 71 -3.25 22.07 9.16
CA GLU A 71 -2.79 23.43 8.87
C GLU A 71 -3.24 23.93 7.49
N ARG A 72 -3.20 23.07 6.45
CA ARG A 72 -3.61 23.43 5.10
C ARG A 72 -5.12 23.57 4.95
N ASP A 73 -5.89 22.71 5.59
CA ASP A 73 -7.35 22.82 5.65
C ASP A 73 -7.77 24.20 6.24
N ARG A 74 -6.98 24.73 7.18
CA ARG A 74 -7.19 26.09 7.69
C ARG A 74 -6.80 27.17 6.67
N ALA A 75 -5.69 27.00 5.96
CA ALA A 75 -5.23 27.95 4.96
C ALA A 75 -6.19 28.06 3.74
N GLU A 76 -6.84 26.96 3.33
CA GLU A 76 -7.92 27.00 2.33
C GLU A 76 -9.10 27.86 2.78
N GLY A 77 -9.44 27.80 4.07
CA GLY A 77 -10.48 28.64 4.69
C GLY A 77 -10.21 30.15 4.56
N ASP A 78 -8.95 30.53 4.38
CA ASP A 78 -8.49 31.92 4.20
C ASP A 78 -8.40 32.34 2.72
N GLY A 79 -8.86 31.49 1.78
CA GLY A 79 -8.96 31.80 0.35
C GLY A 79 -7.74 31.41 -0.48
N ALA A 80 -6.81 30.61 0.07
CA ALA A 80 -5.79 29.92 -0.73
C ALA A 80 -6.46 28.81 -1.58
N THR A 81 -6.10 28.71 -2.86
CA THR A 81 -6.57 27.64 -3.74
C THR A 81 -5.49 26.61 -3.94
N CYS A 82 -5.84 25.33 -3.80
CA CYS A 82 -4.89 24.24 -3.95
C CYS A 82 -4.44 24.04 -5.41
N ALA A 83 -3.31 23.36 -5.58
CA ALA A 83 -2.75 23.07 -6.89
C ALA A 83 -3.81 22.39 -7.78
N ALA A 84 -3.80 22.68 -9.08
CA ALA A 84 -4.68 21.99 -10.01
C ALA A 84 -4.13 20.58 -10.31
N ASN A 85 -5.03 19.65 -10.65
CA ASN A 85 -4.63 18.36 -11.20
C ASN A 85 -3.75 18.56 -12.45
N ILE A 86 -2.65 17.81 -12.49
CA ILE A 86 -1.77 17.76 -13.65
C ILE A 86 -2.21 16.62 -14.58
N THR A 87 -1.95 16.80 -15.87
CA THR A 87 -2.22 15.78 -16.89
C THR A 87 -0.91 15.26 -17.46
N GLY A 88 -0.90 14.03 -17.93
CA GLY A 88 0.30 13.40 -18.48
C GLY A 88 0.08 11.92 -18.71
N ALA A 89 1.16 11.21 -19.00
CA ALA A 89 1.15 9.77 -19.11
C ALA A 89 2.37 9.19 -18.42
N THR A 90 2.19 8.08 -17.72
CA THR A 90 3.28 7.29 -17.17
C THR A 90 4.04 6.58 -18.30
N ALA A 91 5.27 6.14 -18.00
CA ALA A 91 5.98 5.27 -18.93
C ALA A 91 5.25 3.93 -19.11
N ARG A 92 5.30 3.38 -20.33
CA ARG A 92 4.73 2.06 -20.59
C ARG A 92 5.49 0.98 -19.83
N VAL A 93 4.75 0.07 -19.22
CA VAL A 93 5.25 -1.12 -18.55
C VAL A 93 4.93 -2.34 -19.42
N ALA A 94 5.95 -3.15 -19.70
CA ALA A 94 5.75 -4.44 -20.35
C ALA A 94 5.38 -5.47 -19.26
N THR A 95 4.11 -5.86 -19.22
CA THR A 95 3.62 -6.85 -18.25
C THR A 95 4.31 -8.19 -18.42
N ILE A 96 4.79 -8.75 -17.31
CA ILE A 96 5.46 -10.05 -17.26
C ILE A 96 4.53 -11.04 -16.54
N SER A 97 4.48 -12.28 -16.99
CA SER A 97 3.79 -13.37 -16.30
C SER A 97 4.80 -14.33 -15.67
N PHE A 98 4.48 -14.82 -14.47
CA PHE A 98 5.30 -15.74 -13.68
C PHE A 98 4.51 -17.03 -13.40
N ASP A 99 5.22 -18.10 -13.03
CA ASP A 99 4.65 -19.43 -12.72
C ASP A 99 3.62 -19.94 -13.74
N GLY A 100 3.99 -19.90 -15.01
CA GLY A 100 3.12 -20.37 -16.09
C GLY A 100 1.84 -19.55 -16.26
N GLY A 101 1.81 -18.32 -15.74
CA GLY A 101 0.67 -17.40 -15.83
C GLY A 101 -0.19 -17.31 -14.57
N ALA A 102 0.17 -18.00 -13.48
CA ALA A 102 -0.55 -17.90 -12.22
C ALA A 102 -0.40 -16.52 -11.54
N ILE A 103 0.72 -15.84 -11.81
CA ILE A 103 1.00 -14.50 -11.31
C ILE A 103 1.22 -13.58 -12.51
N THR A 104 0.53 -12.45 -12.54
CA THR A 104 0.71 -11.40 -13.53
C THR A 104 1.34 -10.18 -12.86
N GLY A 105 2.44 -9.68 -13.40
CA GLY A 105 3.11 -8.48 -12.91
C GLY A 105 2.37 -7.20 -13.28
N THR A 106 3.04 -6.09 -13.02
CA THR A 106 2.54 -4.73 -13.13
C THR A 106 2.17 -4.45 -14.59
N SER A 107 0.99 -3.91 -14.81
CA SER A 107 0.57 -3.42 -16.13
C SER A 107 0.77 -1.91 -16.27
N SER A 108 0.72 -1.44 -17.51
CA SER A 108 0.69 0.01 -17.79
C SER A 108 -0.55 0.66 -17.18
N ASP A 109 -1.68 -0.07 -17.14
CA ASP A 109 -2.94 0.43 -16.58
C ASP A 109 -2.84 0.55 -15.05
N ASP A 110 -2.27 -0.45 -14.36
CA ASP A 110 -2.04 -0.38 -12.90
C ASP A 110 -1.23 0.87 -12.52
N LEU A 111 -0.13 1.13 -13.25
CA LEU A 111 0.74 2.28 -12.99
C LEU A 111 0.03 3.62 -13.30
N ALA A 112 -0.71 3.70 -14.41
CA ALA A 112 -1.42 4.91 -14.81
C ALA A 112 -2.59 5.24 -13.87
N GLU A 113 -3.36 4.22 -13.47
CA GLU A 113 -4.44 4.34 -12.50
C GLU A 113 -3.92 4.79 -11.13
N PHE A 114 -2.84 4.16 -10.66
CA PHE A 114 -2.19 4.56 -9.41
C PHE A 114 -1.70 6.02 -9.46
N ALA A 115 -0.95 6.40 -10.49
CA ALA A 115 -0.42 7.76 -10.62
C ALA A 115 -1.53 8.83 -10.65
N THR A 116 -2.61 8.53 -11.38
CA THR A 116 -3.78 9.42 -11.47
C THR A 116 -4.42 9.59 -10.10
N ARG A 117 -4.80 8.49 -9.44
CA ARG A 117 -5.47 8.57 -8.14
C ARG A 117 -4.58 9.16 -7.05
N PHE A 118 -3.29 8.86 -7.06
CA PHE A 118 -2.32 9.41 -6.12
C PHE A 118 -2.28 10.94 -6.19
N ASN A 119 -2.20 11.50 -7.40
CA ASN A 119 -2.18 12.95 -7.58
C ASN A 119 -3.53 13.61 -7.31
N GLU A 120 -4.64 12.96 -7.64
CA GLU A 120 -5.97 13.43 -7.23
C GLU A 120 -6.05 13.56 -5.71
N ILE A 121 -5.60 12.55 -4.96
CA ILE A 121 -5.56 12.59 -3.48
C ILE A 121 -4.66 13.73 -3.00
N ARG A 122 -3.48 13.92 -3.61
CA ARG A 122 -2.59 15.04 -3.26
C ARG A 122 -3.27 16.38 -3.43
N VAL A 123 -3.90 16.61 -4.59
CA VAL A 123 -4.61 17.85 -4.91
C VAL A 123 -5.84 18.06 -4.01
N GLU A 124 -6.63 17.02 -3.76
CA GLU A 124 -7.78 17.01 -2.83
C GLU A 124 -7.38 17.42 -1.40
N ASN A 125 -6.09 17.27 -1.04
CA ASN A 125 -5.54 17.59 0.27
C ASN A 125 -4.44 18.67 0.21
N CYS A 126 -4.46 19.49 -0.85
CA CYS A 126 -3.62 20.67 -0.96
C CYS A 126 -2.12 20.43 -0.93
N LEU A 127 -1.71 19.27 -1.43
CA LEU A 127 -0.34 18.90 -1.69
C LEU A 127 -0.05 19.09 -3.18
N ASP A 128 1.13 19.62 -3.50
CA ASP A 128 1.57 19.73 -4.89
C ASP A 128 1.62 18.34 -5.53
N PRO A 129 1.04 18.13 -6.73
CA PRO A 129 1.09 16.84 -7.40
C PRO A 129 2.51 16.50 -7.83
N VAL A 130 2.84 15.21 -7.88
CA VAL A 130 4.11 14.73 -8.44
C VAL A 130 3.98 14.67 -9.97
N PRO A 131 4.94 15.15 -10.78
CA PRO A 131 4.89 15.01 -12.24
C PRO A 131 4.53 13.58 -12.68
N VAL A 132 3.57 13.42 -13.60
CA VAL A 132 3.03 12.09 -13.95
C VAL A 132 4.12 11.19 -14.54
N GLU A 133 5.09 11.78 -15.25
CA GLU A 133 6.27 11.11 -15.78
C GLU A 133 7.23 10.59 -14.70
N ASN A 134 7.15 11.10 -13.46
CA ASN A 134 7.97 10.69 -12.33
C ASN A 134 7.37 9.51 -11.55
N PHE A 135 6.24 8.97 -11.99
CA PHE A 135 5.77 7.66 -11.53
C PHE A 135 6.49 6.56 -12.30
N ARG A 136 7.28 5.75 -11.59
CA ARG A 136 8.17 4.75 -12.17
C ARG A 136 7.74 3.35 -11.79
N TYR A 137 7.84 2.43 -12.74
CA TYR A 137 7.70 1.00 -12.46
C TYR A 137 8.88 0.51 -11.61
N GLY A 138 8.58 -0.18 -10.51
CA GLY A 138 9.57 -0.70 -9.58
C GLY A 138 9.87 -2.17 -9.77
N ALA A 139 10.75 -2.53 -10.72
CA ALA A 139 11.12 -3.92 -10.97
C ALA A 139 11.60 -4.68 -9.72
N CYS A 140 12.38 -4.02 -8.85
CA CYS A 140 12.85 -4.60 -7.60
C CYS A 140 11.72 -4.84 -6.58
N MET A 141 10.71 -3.96 -6.54
CA MET A 141 9.53 -4.16 -5.70
C MET A 141 8.61 -5.22 -6.31
N GLU A 142 8.46 -5.30 -7.63
CA GLU A 142 7.72 -6.39 -8.28
C GLU A 142 8.34 -7.75 -7.94
N GLN A 143 9.67 -7.86 -7.96
CA GLN A 143 10.36 -9.08 -7.53
C GLN A 143 9.97 -9.48 -6.09
N ARG A 144 9.83 -8.49 -5.19
CA ARG A 144 9.36 -8.72 -3.81
C ARG A 144 7.92 -9.25 -3.78
N LEU A 145 7.03 -8.67 -4.58
CA LEU A 145 5.62 -9.05 -4.64
C LEU A 145 5.42 -10.43 -5.27
N VAL A 146 6.16 -10.74 -6.34
CA VAL A 146 6.17 -12.08 -6.96
C VAL A 146 6.66 -13.11 -5.95
N TRP A 147 7.75 -12.83 -5.23
CA TRP A 147 8.23 -13.72 -4.16
C TRP A 147 7.15 -14.02 -3.11
N MET A 148 6.33 -13.03 -2.73
CA MET A 148 5.21 -13.22 -1.79
C MET A 148 4.10 -14.07 -2.42
N ALA A 149 3.82 -13.85 -3.70
CA ALA A 149 2.79 -14.56 -4.46
C ALA A 149 3.16 -16.01 -4.78
N GLU A 150 4.45 -16.34 -4.69
CA GLU A 150 4.99 -17.68 -4.86
C GLU A 150 5.00 -18.52 -3.57
N ASP A 151 4.57 -17.97 -2.43
CA ASP A 151 4.53 -18.70 -1.15
C ASP A 151 3.60 -19.91 -1.24
N PRO A 152 4.04 -21.15 -0.97
CA PRO A 152 3.19 -22.33 -1.15
C PRO A 152 2.07 -22.48 -0.11
N SER A 153 1.97 -21.55 0.84
CA SER A 153 0.89 -21.50 1.83
C SER A 153 -0.43 -21.14 1.18
N THR A 154 -1.52 -21.79 1.60
CA THR A 154 -2.89 -21.38 1.22
C THR A 154 -3.39 -20.17 2.00
N ASP A 155 -2.63 -19.71 3.00
CA ASP A 155 -2.92 -18.48 3.73
C ASP A 155 -2.25 -17.31 3.00
N PRO A 156 -3.03 -16.40 2.37
CA PRO A 156 -2.47 -15.25 1.66
C PRO A 156 -1.59 -14.40 2.55
N ALA A 157 -1.80 -14.39 3.88
CA ALA A 157 -1.05 -13.61 4.87
C ALA A 157 0.37 -14.17 5.17
N SER A 158 0.66 -15.39 4.77
CA SER A 158 1.81 -16.18 5.26
C SER A 158 3.19 -15.56 4.94
N ALA A 159 3.40 -15.05 3.73
CA ALA A 159 4.65 -14.39 3.34
C ALA A 159 4.63 -12.86 3.48
N TRP A 160 3.54 -12.27 3.99
CA TRP A 160 3.46 -10.81 4.13
C TRP A 160 4.47 -10.30 5.15
N GLY A 161 5.13 -9.21 4.78
CA GLY A 161 6.03 -8.49 5.66
C GLY A 161 7.09 -7.71 4.90
N HIS A 162 7.71 -6.80 5.63
CA HIS A 162 8.88 -6.05 5.20
C HIS A 162 10.11 -6.95 5.00
N GLU A 163 11.21 -6.37 4.54
CA GLU A 163 12.47 -7.07 4.34
C GLU A 163 12.89 -7.85 5.60
N GLY A 164 13.37 -9.07 5.41
CA GLY A 164 13.68 -10.00 6.50
C GLY A 164 12.56 -11.00 6.83
N SER A 165 11.37 -10.88 6.21
CA SER A 165 10.38 -11.96 6.27
C SER A 165 10.86 -13.20 5.50
N VAL A 166 10.31 -14.36 5.86
CA VAL A 166 10.64 -15.66 5.27
C VAL A 166 9.33 -16.32 4.86
N ARG A 167 9.28 -16.92 3.67
CA ARG A 167 8.13 -17.70 3.21
C ARG A 167 7.89 -18.95 4.07
N SER A 168 6.73 -19.55 3.91
CA SER A 168 6.34 -20.78 4.60
C SER A 168 7.27 -21.97 4.30
N ASP A 169 7.96 -21.96 3.15
CA ASP A 169 8.95 -22.97 2.74
C ASP A 169 10.40 -22.63 3.13
N GLY A 170 10.61 -21.55 3.87
CA GLY A 170 11.93 -21.15 4.36
C GLY A 170 12.76 -20.32 3.37
N VAL A 171 12.24 -19.98 2.20
CA VAL A 171 12.94 -19.11 1.25
C VAL A 171 12.98 -17.68 1.80
N PRO A 172 14.17 -17.05 1.96
CA PRO A 172 14.30 -15.67 2.45
C PRO A 172 13.73 -14.63 1.49
N SER A 173 13.38 -13.44 2.02
CA SER A 173 12.95 -12.28 1.25
C SER A 173 13.94 -11.86 0.16
N VAL A 174 13.44 -11.54 -1.03
CA VAL A 174 14.19 -10.91 -2.13
C VAL A 174 13.45 -9.66 -2.62
N GLY A 175 14.12 -8.83 -3.42
CA GLY A 175 13.56 -7.58 -3.96
C GLY A 175 13.69 -6.41 -2.99
N CYS A 176 12.95 -5.34 -3.27
CA CYS A 176 12.99 -4.08 -2.53
C CYS A 176 11.71 -3.89 -1.71
N ASP A 177 11.85 -3.21 -0.58
CA ASP A 177 10.74 -2.88 0.31
C ASP A 177 9.99 -1.60 -0.12
N GLY A 178 8.83 -1.38 0.49
CA GLY A 178 7.99 -0.21 0.30
C GLY A 178 6.74 -0.27 1.18
N ASN A 179 5.82 0.66 0.97
CA ASN A 179 4.48 0.54 1.53
C ASN A 179 3.76 -0.61 0.83
N LEU A 180 3.33 -1.60 1.61
CA LEU A 180 2.70 -2.80 1.09
C LEU A 180 1.17 -2.71 1.24
N ALA A 181 0.44 -3.22 0.25
CA ALA A 181 -1.01 -3.41 0.34
C ALA A 181 -1.42 -4.67 -0.42
N GLY A 182 -2.45 -5.36 0.08
CA GLY A 182 -2.93 -6.59 -0.55
C GLY A 182 -4.42 -6.81 -0.36
N GLY A 183 -4.94 -7.83 -1.04
CA GLY A 183 -6.33 -8.25 -0.96
C GLY A 183 -7.04 -8.37 -2.31
N SER A 184 -8.26 -8.90 -2.26
CA SER A 184 -9.14 -9.03 -3.42
C SER A 184 -9.63 -7.68 -3.95
N ASP A 185 -9.83 -7.64 -5.26
CA ASP A 185 -10.40 -6.53 -6.04
C ASP A 185 -9.62 -5.22 -5.90
N ASN A 186 -8.31 -5.34 -5.60
CA ASN A 186 -7.43 -4.19 -5.58
C ASN A 186 -7.02 -3.78 -7.00
N THR A 187 -6.99 -2.48 -7.24
CA THR A 187 -6.41 -1.84 -8.43
C THR A 187 -5.43 -0.75 -7.99
N GLY A 188 -4.73 -0.12 -8.95
CA GLY A 188 -3.88 1.05 -8.66
C GLY A 188 -4.65 2.15 -7.91
N VAL A 189 -5.91 2.38 -8.28
CA VAL A 189 -6.81 3.34 -7.61
C VAL A 189 -7.07 2.95 -6.16
N THR A 190 -7.44 1.69 -5.89
CA THR A 190 -7.86 1.31 -4.53
C THR A 190 -6.69 1.27 -3.56
N VAL A 191 -5.49 0.85 -4.00
CA VAL A 191 -4.31 0.82 -3.12
C VAL A 191 -3.78 2.22 -2.81
N ALA A 192 -3.88 3.16 -3.77
CA ALA A 192 -3.57 4.57 -3.51
C ALA A 192 -4.43 5.12 -2.36
N GLN A 193 -5.74 4.85 -2.38
CA GLN A 193 -6.67 5.27 -1.32
C GLN A 193 -6.35 4.57 0.01
N LYS A 194 -6.13 3.26 0.01
CA LYS A 194 -5.78 2.50 1.23
C LYS A 194 -4.55 3.07 1.94
N TRP A 195 -3.51 3.44 1.20
CA TRP A 195 -2.33 4.05 1.80
C TRP A 195 -2.59 5.46 2.31
N TRP A 196 -3.45 6.24 1.66
CA TRP A 196 -3.86 7.55 2.19
C TRP A 196 -4.64 7.42 3.51
N ASP A 197 -5.56 6.46 3.58
CA ASP A 197 -6.41 6.26 4.76
C ASP A 197 -5.64 5.68 5.97
N SER A 198 -4.44 5.14 5.74
CA SER A 198 -3.58 4.61 6.79
C SER A 198 -2.50 5.62 7.20
N PRO A 199 -2.50 6.13 8.46
CA PRO A 199 -1.63 7.23 8.87
C PRO A 199 -0.13 7.01 8.61
N ALA A 200 0.40 5.82 8.90
CA ALA A 200 1.82 5.51 8.70
C ALA A 200 2.18 5.46 7.21
N HIS A 201 1.34 4.81 6.39
CA HIS A 201 1.57 4.73 4.95
C HIS A 201 1.42 6.10 4.27
N ARG A 202 0.44 6.89 4.69
CA ARG A 202 0.25 8.27 4.22
C ARG A 202 1.47 9.11 4.53
N ALA A 203 1.97 9.05 5.77
CA ALA A 203 3.13 9.82 6.19
C ALA A 203 4.37 9.43 5.39
N SER A 204 4.63 8.14 5.17
CA SER A 204 5.82 7.68 4.43
C SER A 204 5.75 7.93 2.93
N LEU A 205 4.57 7.78 2.30
CA LEU A 205 4.44 7.78 0.84
C LEU A 205 3.89 9.10 0.29
N TYR A 206 2.90 9.71 0.95
CA TYR A 206 2.32 10.97 0.47
C TYR A 206 3.04 12.20 1.05
N ARG A 207 3.90 12.03 2.06
CA ARG A 207 4.73 13.12 2.60
C ARG A 207 3.97 14.45 2.76
N PRO A 208 2.82 14.48 3.47
CA PRO A 208 2.00 15.68 3.58
C PRO A 208 2.71 16.82 4.36
N ASP A 209 3.78 16.50 5.08
CA ASP A 209 4.72 17.42 5.69
C ASP A 209 5.55 18.21 4.66
N ILE A 210 5.63 17.75 3.41
CA ILE A 210 6.28 18.44 2.31
C ILE A 210 5.22 19.22 1.52
N ALA A 211 5.38 20.54 1.44
CA ALA A 211 4.48 21.42 0.70
C ALA A 211 4.75 21.46 -0.79
N GLU A 212 6.03 21.52 -1.14
CA GLU A 212 6.48 21.68 -2.51
C GLU A 212 7.17 20.40 -2.98
N VAL A 213 6.74 19.89 -4.12
CA VAL A 213 7.39 18.76 -4.79
C VAL A 213 8.42 19.31 -5.77
N ASP A 214 9.69 18.97 -5.57
CA ASP A 214 10.74 19.30 -6.55
C ASP A 214 10.74 18.33 -7.73
N ASP A 215 11.41 18.73 -8.82
CA ASP A 215 11.45 17.98 -10.09
C ASP A 215 12.14 16.61 -9.97
N ASP A 216 12.94 16.37 -8.92
CA ASP A 216 13.65 15.10 -8.69
C ASP A 216 12.83 14.13 -7.83
N VAL A 217 11.65 14.49 -7.34
CA VAL A 217 10.78 13.55 -6.64
C VAL A 217 10.23 12.51 -7.62
N CYS A 218 10.42 11.24 -7.27
CA CYS A 218 9.81 10.10 -7.95
C CYS A 218 8.96 9.26 -6.98
N VAL A 219 7.88 8.68 -7.51
CA VAL A 219 7.11 7.64 -6.83
C VAL A 219 7.29 6.35 -7.60
N VAL A 220 7.83 5.34 -6.95
CA VAL A 220 7.98 4.02 -7.57
C VAL A 220 6.80 3.16 -7.16
N PHE A 221 6.26 2.38 -8.10
CA PHE A 221 5.11 1.52 -7.90
C PHE A 221 5.29 0.16 -8.58
N ALA A 222 4.80 -0.89 -7.94
CA ALA A 222 4.68 -2.22 -8.52
C ALA A 222 3.40 -2.88 -8.01
N MET A 223 2.83 -3.75 -8.84
CA MET A 223 1.63 -4.53 -8.52
C MET A 223 1.71 -5.92 -9.15
N THR A 224 1.23 -6.92 -8.43
CA THR A 224 1.09 -8.29 -8.96
C THR A 224 -0.31 -8.78 -8.69
N HIS A 225 -0.87 -9.54 -9.64
CA HIS A 225 -2.20 -10.13 -9.60
C HIS A 225 -2.11 -11.65 -9.60
N GLY A 226 -2.95 -12.31 -8.80
CA GLY A 226 -2.90 -13.75 -8.57
C GLY A 226 -1.79 -14.17 -7.61
N GLY A 227 -1.64 -15.49 -7.48
CA GLY A 227 -0.70 -16.14 -6.59
C GLY A 227 -0.96 -17.63 -6.48
N ILE A 228 0.09 -18.37 -6.16
CA ILE A 228 -0.01 -19.81 -5.90
C ILE A 228 -0.16 -20.05 -4.39
N PRO A 229 -0.78 -21.17 -3.99
CA PRO A 229 -1.35 -22.21 -4.83
C PRO A 229 -2.77 -21.92 -5.36
N ASN A 230 -3.50 -20.93 -4.82
CA ASN A 230 -4.94 -20.81 -5.07
C ASN A 230 -5.50 -19.38 -5.01
N GLU A 231 -4.67 -18.36 -5.23
CA GLU A 231 -5.17 -16.99 -5.24
C GLU A 231 -5.70 -16.60 -6.62
N PRO A 232 -6.92 -16.05 -6.70
CA PRO A 232 -7.50 -15.66 -7.98
C PRO A 232 -6.79 -14.44 -8.56
N ALA A 233 -6.91 -14.23 -9.87
CA ALA A 233 -6.38 -13.04 -10.54
C ALA A 233 -6.93 -11.71 -9.98
N SER A 234 -8.06 -11.72 -9.27
CA SER A 234 -8.57 -10.53 -8.58
C SER A 234 -7.88 -10.24 -7.25
N PHE A 235 -7.11 -11.18 -6.70
CA PHE A 235 -6.26 -10.91 -5.55
C PHE A 235 -5.00 -10.22 -6.04
N ALA A 236 -4.69 -9.05 -5.49
CA ALA A 236 -3.49 -8.33 -5.87
C ALA A 236 -2.67 -7.91 -4.66
N ARG A 237 -1.37 -7.75 -4.93
CA ARG A 237 -0.37 -7.20 -4.01
C ARG A 237 0.23 -5.98 -4.68
N ALA A 238 0.44 -4.91 -3.92
CA ALA A 238 1.05 -3.69 -4.42
C ALA A 238 2.12 -3.19 -3.45
N ALA A 239 3.11 -2.52 -4.02
CA ALA A 239 4.17 -1.85 -3.30
C ALA A 239 4.39 -0.45 -3.89
N ALA A 240 4.59 0.55 -3.03
CA ALA A 240 4.97 1.89 -3.46
C ALA A 240 5.99 2.53 -2.53
N ARG A 241 6.82 3.42 -3.06
CA ARG A 241 7.73 4.24 -2.25
C ARG A 241 7.92 5.63 -2.84
N TRP A 242 8.09 6.61 -1.95
CA TRP A 242 8.60 7.93 -2.27
C TRP A 242 10.13 7.91 -2.30
N THR A 243 10.75 8.51 -3.31
CA THR A 243 12.21 8.51 -3.51
C THR A 243 12.61 9.64 -4.46
N HIS A 244 13.87 9.67 -4.86
CA HIS A 244 14.38 10.60 -5.84
C HIS A 244 14.61 9.90 -7.19
N CYS A 245 14.29 10.56 -8.30
CA CYS A 245 14.47 10.02 -9.64
C CYS A 245 15.95 9.74 -9.94
N SER A 246 16.85 10.51 -9.35
CA SER A 246 18.31 10.29 -9.39
C SER A 246 18.79 8.97 -8.73
N GLU A 247 17.94 8.31 -7.93
CA GLU A 247 18.23 7.04 -7.23
C GLU A 247 17.68 5.79 -7.94
N LEU A 248 17.08 5.95 -9.13
CA LEU A 248 16.36 4.90 -9.87
C LEU A 248 17.13 4.30 -11.05
#